data_AF-A0A7K9SHP8-F1
#
_entry.id   AF-A0A7K9SHP8-F1
#
_cell.length_a   1.000
_cell.length_b   1.000
_cell.length_c   1.000
_cell.angle_alpha   90.00
_cell.angle_beta   90.00
_cell.angle_gamma   90.00
#
_symmetry.space_group_name_H-M   'P 1'
#
loop_
_entity.id
_entity.type
_entity.pdbx_description
1 polymer ?
#
loop_
_entity_poly.entity_id
_entity_poly.type
_entity_poly.pdbx_seq_one_letter_code
_entity_poly.pdbx_strand_id
1 'polypeptide(L)'
;MYTFLPENFTPVKQKPSKELRPMLGAILLGLLLFIAAVVAWCYYTVSLRKAERLKTELMDLRADGFIIRNQHGEVVFRLAFRSGSLDLESCSKEGEILSCTRSGRGPLNFFIQTVKPKDTVMCYRVRWEELAEGPAVEHTMFWEDAHWYGGSEMSTQHWPIRLAGYQEPVPYVTSDVYSFRDSFGGILERYWLSSKAAAIKINDSVPFHLGFNATERALFFQARYKDSPYKPPPGQQPFPELSYRVCVGSDVTSIHKYMVRRYFNKPSKIPAENAFRYPIWSTWALYKNDIDQDKLLRFAEKIKKYRFNCSHIEIDDMYTQAYGDFDFDPIKFPNVTEMFAKLREDGFKVTLWTHPFINYNSSNFGVGIERQLFIKEPSGRKTDGAVEIPDRELYVRWLELSAFMPSMQFSIPPWLYDKEVVEIAQKFTELHESLVAPLLLELAGEVTDTGDPIIRPIWWISPRDEAAHRIDSQFLIGDTLMVAPVLEMGKQERDVYLPAGKWRSYKGELFEKTPVLLTDYPVDLDEVAYFLWVS
;
A
#
# COMPACT_ATOMS: atom_id res chain seq x y z
N MET A 1 31.89 -118.20 -34.17
CA MET A 1 33.33 -118.54 -34.08
C MET A 1 34.05 -117.29 -33.56
N TYR A 2 34.53 -117.37 -32.31
CA TYR A 2 35.47 -116.49 -31.57
C TYR A 2 35.20 -114.97 -31.52
N THR A 3 34.59 -114.47 -30.44
CA THR A 3 35.18 -113.91 -29.19
C THR A 3 35.87 -112.56 -29.34
N PHE A 4 35.43 -111.54 -28.59
CA PHE A 4 36.20 -110.88 -27.52
C PHE A 4 35.33 -109.80 -26.83
N LEU A 5 35.11 -109.93 -25.52
CA LEU A 5 34.73 -108.85 -24.57
C LEU A 5 36.03 -108.15 -24.11
N PRO A 6 36.01 -106.86 -23.69
CA PRO A 6 35.75 -106.50 -22.27
C PRO A 6 35.01 -105.13 -22.06
N GLU A 7 34.10 -105.05 -21.09
CA GLU A 7 34.20 -104.44 -19.73
C GLU A 7 34.31 -102.90 -19.60
N ASN A 8 33.42 -102.39 -18.73
CA ASN A 8 33.53 -101.26 -17.79
C ASN A 8 33.70 -99.82 -18.32
N PHE A 9 32.63 -99.01 -18.16
CA PHE A 9 32.73 -97.56 -18.01
C PHE A 9 31.90 -97.07 -16.81
N THR A 10 32.61 -96.46 -15.85
CA THR A 10 32.10 -95.71 -14.69
C THR A 10 31.66 -94.29 -15.10
N PRO A 11 30.73 -93.65 -14.37
CA PRO A 11 30.21 -92.34 -14.75
C PRO A 11 31.19 -91.20 -14.39
N VAL A 12 31.57 -90.40 -15.39
CA VAL A 12 32.42 -89.23 -15.22
C VAL A 12 31.57 -88.02 -14.80
N LYS A 13 31.89 -87.44 -13.63
CA LYS A 13 31.42 -86.11 -13.19
C LYS A 13 31.75 -85.04 -14.24
N GLN A 14 30.73 -84.36 -14.77
CA GLN A 14 30.92 -83.18 -15.62
C GLN A 14 31.64 -82.07 -14.84
N LYS A 15 32.81 -81.65 -15.34
CA LYS A 15 33.49 -80.42 -14.92
C LYS A 15 32.78 -79.21 -15.53
N PRO A 16 32.59 -78.10 -14.79
CA PRO A 16 31.98 -76.90 -15.34
C PRO A 16 32.88 -76.31 -16.45
N SER A 17 32.24 -75.86 -17.54
CA SER A 17 32.91 -75.39 -18.76
C SER A 17 33.81 -74.17 -18.49
N LYS A 18 34.97 -74.14 -19.17
CA LYS A 18 35.97 -73.05 -19.10
C LYS A 18 35.47 -71.69 -19.62
N GLU A 19 34.25 -71.61 -20.15
CA GLU A 19 33.68 -70.38 -20.73
C GLU A 19 32.76 -69.58 -19.79
N LEU A 20 32.37 -70.14 -18.64
CA LEU A 20 31.41 -69.47 -17.75
C LEU A 20 32.00 -68.23 -17.06
N ARG A 21 33.31 -68.25 -16.74
CA ARG A 21 34.02 -67.16 -16.05
C ARG A 21 34.14 -65.86 -16.87
N PRO A 22 34.58 -65.87 -18.14
CA PRO A 22 34.63 -64.65 -18.95
C PRO A 22 33.23 -64.09 -19.25
N MET A 23 32.23 -64.95 -19.43
CA MET A 23 30.84 -64.53 -19.64
C MET A 23 30.25 -63.83 -18.41
N LEU A 24 30.47 -64.39 -17.21
CA LEU A 24 30.09 -63.74 -15.94
C LEU A 24 30.81 -62.39 -15.76
N GLY A 25 32.09 -62.29 -16.14
CA GLY A 25 32.85 -61.04 -16.08
C GLY A 25 32.32 -59.95 -17.03
N ALA A 26 31.95 -60.32 -18.25
CA ALA A 26 31.37 -59.39 -19.23
C ALA A 26 29.98 -58.89 -18.80
N ILE A 27 29.16 -59.76 -18.21
CA ILE A 27 27.85 -59.39 -17.64
C ILE A 27 28.04 -58.41 -16.48
N LEU A 28 29.01 -58.64 -15.60
CA LEU A 28 29.31 -57.77 -14.46
C LEU A 28 29.81 -56.39 -14.91
N LEU A 29 30.67 -56.34 -15.93
CA LEU A 29 31.14 -55.09 -16.53
C LEU A 29 30.00 -54.32 -17.21
N GLY A 30 29.13 -55.01 -17.94
CA GLY A 30 27.94 -54.43 -18.57
C GLY A 30 26.97 -53.85 -17.53
N LEU A 31 26.76 -54.54 -16.41
CA LEU A 31 25.97 -54.06 -15.28
C LEU A 31 26.59 -52.81 -14.63
N LEU A 32 27.90 -52.80 -14.41
CA LEU A 32 28.61 -51.63 -13.86
C LEU A 32 28.51 -50.41 -14.78
N LEU A 33 28.69 -50.59 -16.08
CA LEU A 33 28.54 -49.52 -17.07
C LEU A 33 27.10 -49.00 -17.16
N PHE A 34 26.12 -49.91 -17.09
CA PHE A 34 24.70 -49.53 -17.05
C PHE A 34 24.36 -48.73 -15.78
N ILE A 35 24.83 -49.16 -14.61
CA ILE A 35 24.66 -48.42 -13.35
C ILE A 35 25.34 -47.05 -13.45
N ALA A 36 26.56 -46.96 -13.98
CA ALA A 36 27.26 -45.69 -14.16
C ALA A 36 26.50 -44.74 -15.11
N ALA A 37 25.95 -45.25 -16.21
CA ALA A 37 25.13 -44.48 -17.15
C ALA A 37 23.82 -43.99 -16.50
N VAL A 38 23.16 -44.83 -15.72
CA VAL A 38 21.95 -44.45 -14.96
C VAL A 38 22.27 -43.41 -13.89
N VAL A 39 23.38 -43.54 -13.16
CA VAL A 39 23.83 -42.56 -12.17
C VAL A 39 24.18 -41.23 -12.83
N ALA A 40 24.89 -41.24 -13.96
CA ALA A 40 25.20 -40.03 -14.73
C ALA A 40 23.92 -39.37 -15.27
N TRP A 41 22.96 -40.15 -15.77
CA TRP A 41 21.67 -39.66 -16.22
C TRP A 41 20.82 -39.07 -15.09
N CYS A 42 20.76 -39.74 -13.94
CA CYS A 42 20.09 -39.25 -12.73
C CYS A 42 20.75 -37.96 -12.22
N TYR A 43 22.09 -37.89 -12.21
CA TYR A 43 22.81 -36.67 -11.86
C TYR A 43 22.53 -35.54 -12.86
N TYR A 44 22.58 -35.82 -14.16
CA TYR A 44 22.30 -34.85 -15.21
C TYR A 44 20.87 -34.32 -15.15
N THR A 45 19.88 -35.19 -14.94
CA THR A 45 18.47 -34.79 -14.80
C THR A 45 18.18 -34.02 -13.53
N VAL A 46 18.82 -34.36 -12.40
CA VAL A 46 18.73 -33.57 -11.16
C VAL A 46 19.43 -32.21 -11.32
N SER A 47 20.58 -32.18 -11.99
CA SER A 47 21.32 -30.96 -12.30
C SER A 47 20.54 -30.02 -13.22
N LEU A 48 19.91 -30.56 -14.27
CA LEU A 48 18.99 -29.83 -15.16
C LEU A 48 17.80 -29.25 -14.41
N ARG A 49 17.14 -30.04 -13.55
CA ARG A 49 16.03 -29.53 -12.72
C ARG A 49 16.47 -28.40 -11.79
N LYS A 50 17.67 -28.51 -11.20
CA LYS A 50 18.28 -27.44 -10.39
C LYS A 50 18.61 -26.21 -11.22
N ALA A 51 19.06 -26.40 -12.46
CA ALA A 51 19.35 -25.34 -13.42
C ALA A 51 18.10 -24.64 -13.98
N GLU A 52 16.90 -25.20 -13.76
CA GLU A 52 15.64 -24.62 -14.25
C GLU A 52 14.77 -24.02 -13.13
N ARG A 53 14.85 -24.53 -11.89
CA ARG A 53 13.99 -24.07 -10.78
C ARG A 53 14.54 -24.43 -9.39
N LEU A 54 14.40 -23.50 -8.45
CA LEU A 54 14.62 -23.72 -7.02
C LEU A 54 13.32 -23.43 -6.25
N LYS A 55 12.83 -24.40 -5.48
CA LYS A 55 11.60 -24.25 -4.69
C LYS A 55 11.93 -23.90 -3.24
N THR A 56 11.29 -22.85 -2.73
CA THR A 56 11.41 -22.37 -1.35
C THR A 56 10.00 -22.11 -0.78
N GLU A 57 9.42 -23.14 -0.17
CA GLU A 57 8.07 -23.07 0.41
C GLU A 57 7.00 -22.68 -0.64
N LEU A 58 6.40 -21.50 -0.49
CA LEU A 58 5.40 -20.88 -1.39
C LEU A 58 6.01 -20.08 -2.54
N MET A 59 7.34 -19.98 -2.62
CA MET A 59 8.06 -19.28 -3.68
C MET A 59 8.75 -20.28 -4.61
N ASP A 60 8.52 -20.11 -5.91
CA ASP A 60 9.19 -20.85 -6.97
C ASP A 60 10.18 -19.94 -7.70
N LEU A 61 11.47 -20.02 -7.38
CA LEU A 61 12.53 -19.27 -8.05
C LEU A 61 12.93 -19.92 -9.37
N ARG A 62 13.12 -19.10 -10.40
CA ARG A 62 13.67 -19.42 -11.71
C ARG A 62 14.84 -18.47 -12.01
N ALA A 63 15.58 -18.75 -13.08
CA ALA A 63 16.69 -17.89 -13.48
C ALA A 63 16.23 -16.46 -13.81
N ASP A 64 15.05 -16.30 -14.42
CA ASP A 64 14.51 -15.04 -14.91
C ASP A 64 13.46 -14.40 -13.99
N GLY A 65 13.24 -14.93 -12.78
CA GLY A 65 12.22 -14.41 -11.88
C GLY A 65 11.76 -15.41 -10.82
N PHE A 66 10.66 -15.11 -10.14
CA PHE A 66 10.00 -16.06 -9.26
C PHE A 66 8.48 -15.96 -9.31
N ILE A 67 7.82 -17.01 -8.83
CA ILE A 67 6.36 -17.07 -8.68
C ILE A 67 6.04 -17.19 -7.20
N ILE A 68 5.05 -16.42 -6.73
CA ILE A 68 4.50 -16.53 -5.39
C ILE A 68 3.14 -17.19 -5.44
N ARG A 69 2.95 -18.16 -4.56
CA ARG A 69 1.68 -18.85 -4.35
C ARG A 69 1.08 -18.53 -3.00
N ASN A 70 -0.25 -18.56 -2.90
CA ASN A 70 -0.93 -18.50 -1.61
C ASN A 70 -0.91 -19.88 -0.92
N GLN A 71 -1.46 -19.96 0.29
CA GLN A 71 -1.51 -21.21 1.06
C GLN A 71 -2.39 -22.30 0.41
N HIS A 72 -3.27 -21.92 -0.53
CA HIS A 72 -4.10 -22.84 -1.32
C HIS A 72 -3.40 -23.31 -2.61
N GLY A 73 -2.16 -22.85 -2.87
CA GLY A 73 -1.36 -23.23 -4.03
C GLY A 73 -1.65 -22.42 -5.30
N GLU A 74 -2.55 -21.45 -5.26
CA GLU A 74 -2.87 -20.56 -6.37
C GLU A 74 -1.75 -19.56 -6.58
N VAL A 75 -1.48 -19.18 -7.84
CA VAL A 75 -0.51 -18.12 -8.14
C VAL A 75 -1.11 -16.78 -7.74
N VAL A 76 -0.36 -16.00 -6.96
CA VAL A 76 -0.75 -14.64 -6.58
C VAL A 76 -0.14 -13.61 -7.52
N PHE A 77 1.16 -13.75 -7.79
CA PHE A 77 1.87 -12.95 -8.79
C PHE A 77 3.10 -13.67 -9.30
N ARG A 78 3.57 -13.22 -10.46
CA ARG A 78 4.89 -13.57 -11.00
C ARG A 78 5.75 -12.31 -11.01
N LEU A 79 7.02 -12.46 -10.67
CA LEU A 79 7.98 -11.37 -10.73
C LEU A 79 9.12 -11.77 -11.65
N ALA A 80 9.35 -10.97 -12.70
CA ALA A 80 10.42 -11.18 -13.68
C ALA A 80 11.60 -10.24 -13.41
N PHE A 81 12.81 -10.76 -13.54
CA PHE A 81 14.05 -10.00 -13.45
C PHE A 81 14.37 -9.38 -14.80
N ARG A 82 14.30 -8.05 -14.91
CA ARG A 82 14.64 -7.31 -16.14
C ARG A 82 16.12 -6.93 -16.21
N SER A 83 16.80 -6.94 -15.06
CA SER A 83 18.24 -6.70 -14.97
C SER A 83 19.13 -7.89 -15.34
N GLY A 84 18.55 -8.98 -15.84
CA GLY A 84 19.26 -10.17 -16.29
C GLY A 84 18.79 -11.43 -15.56
N SER A 85 19.21 -12.59 -16.06
CA SER A 85 18.88 -13.89 -15.44
C SER A 85 19.97 -14.30 -14.45
N LEU A 86 19.59 -14.90 -13.33
CA LEU A 86 20.50 -15.51 -12.37
C LEU A 86 21.23 -16.69 -13.01
N ASP A 87 22.52 -16.83 -12.73
CA ASP A 87 23.25 -18.07 -12.95
C ASP A 87 22.93 -19.03 -11.79
N LEU A 88 21.98 -19.95 -12.02
CA LEU A 88 21.52 -20.89 -10.99
C LEU A 88 22.61 -21.87 -10.52
N GLU A 89 23.68 -22.05 -11.28
CA GLU A 89 24.83 -22.85 -10.84
C GLU A 89 25.67 -22.11 -9.79
N SER A 90 25.66 -20.77 -9.82
CA SER A 90 26.30 -19.92 -8.81
C SER A 90 25.54 -19.84 -7.49
N CYS A 91 24.36 -20.46 -7.42
CA CYS A 91 23.48 -20.39 -6.27
C CYS A 91 23.74 -21.51 -5.24
N SER A 92 23.76 -21.14 -3.97
CA SER A 92 23.81 -22.06 -2.83
C SER A 92 22.64 -21.80 -1.89
N LYS A 93 22.31 -22.79 -1.06
CA LYS A 93 21.32 -22.66 0.01
C LYS A 93 21.95 -23.07 1.32
N GLU A 94 22.02 -22.13 2.25
CA GLU A 94 22.54 -22.31 3.60
C GLU A 94 21.44 -21.95 4.60
N GLY A 95 20.88 -22.97 5.26
CA GLY A 95 19.72 -22.80 6.13
C GLY A 95 18.53 -22.19 5.38
N GLU A 96 18.05 -21.04 5.88
CA GLU A 96 16.91 -20.30 5.32
C GLU A 96 17.29 -19.30 4.21
N ILE A 97 18.58 -19.20 3.88
CA ILE A 97 19.10 -18.24 2.90
C ILE A 97 19.49 -18.99 1.63
N LEU A 98 18.89 -18.59 0.51
CA LEU A 98 19.33 -18.93 -0.84
C LEU A 98 20.08 -17.72 -1.39
N SER A 99 21.32 -17.89 -1.79
CA SER A 99 22.15 -16.81 -2.35
C SER A 99 22.69 -17.21 -3.72
N CYS A 100 22.95 -16.21 -4.57
CA CYS A 100 23.58 -16.36 -5.87
C CYS A 100 24.64 -15.27 -6.05
N THR A 101 25.75 -15.61 -6.70
CA THR A 101 26.91 -14.70 -6.84
C THR A 101 27.12 -14.20 -8.27
N ARG A 102 26.41 -14.78 -9.25
CA ARG A 102 26.50 -14.39 -10.66
C ARG A 102 25.14 -14.32 -11.36
N SER A 103 25.05 -13.43 -12.33
CA SER A 103 23.94 -13.28 -13.27
C SER A 103 24.49 -13.27 -14.70
N GLY A 104 23.60 -13.25 -15.69
CA GLY A 104 23.96 -13.07 -17.09
C GLY A 104 24.66 -11.73 -17.40
N ARG A 105 24.64 -10.76 -16.47
CA ARG A 105 25.33 -9.47 -16.61
C ARG A 105 26.68 -9.39 -15.88
N GLY A 106 26.94 -10.28 -14.92
CA GLY A 106 28.20 -10.29 -14.19
C GLY A 106 28.07 -10.73 -12.73
N PRO A 107 29.04 -10.36 -11.88
CA PRO A 107 28.96 -10.57 -10.44
C PRO A 107 27.81 -9.77 -9.82
N LEU A 108 27.04 -10.41 -8.94
CA LEU A 108 26.02 -9.74 -8.13
C LEU A 108 25.98 -10.31 -6.72
N ASN A 109 25.32 -9.60 -5.82
CA ASN A 109 24.93 -10.08 -4.51
C ASN A 109 23.41 -10.26 -4.49
N PHE A 110 22.95 -11.49 -4.74
CA PHE A 110 21.54 -11.85 -4.67
C PHE A 110 21.28 -12.77 -3.50
N PHE A 111 20.20 -12.51 -2.76
CA PHE A 111 19.67 -13.50 -1.83
C PHE A 111 18.16 -13.44 -1.67
N ILE A 112 17.60 -14.60 -1.31
CA ILE A 112 16.27 -14.78 -0.75
C ILE A 112 16.44 -15.38 0.64
N GLN A 113 16.03 -14.65 1.67
CA GLN A 113 15.95 -15.16 3.03
C GLN A 113 14.49 -15.49 3.35
N THR A 114 14.22 -16.76 3.65
CA THR A 114 12.94 -17.22 4.17
C THR A 114 12.83 -16.85 5.64
N VAL A 115 11.69 -16.29 6.04
CA VAL A 115 11.40 -15.90 7.41
C VAL A 115 10.04 -16.48 7.77
N LYS A 116 10.03 -17.40 8.74
CA LYS A 116 8.82 -18.02 9.30
C LYS A 116 8.55 -17.45 10.70
N PRO A 117 7.95 -16.26 10.80
CA PRO A 117 7.68 -15.60 12.07
C PRO A 117 6.64 -16.36 12.92
N LYS A 118 5.66 -16.99 12.28
CA LYS A 118 4.58 -17.80 12.85
C LYS A 118 4.17 -18.85 11.81
N ASP A 119 3.53 -19.93 12.23
CA ASP A 119 3.07 -20.99 11.32
C ASP A 119 2.07 -20.50 10.25
N THR A 120 1.41 -19.36 10.49
CA THR A 120 0.39 -18.81 9.60
C THR A 120 0.90 -17.77 8.59
N VAL A 121 2.16 -17.33 8.68
CA VAL A 121 2.73 -16.30 7.80
C VAL A 121 4.09 -16.73 7.29
N MET A 122 4.27 -16.67 5.97
CA MET A 122 5.53 -16.93 5.29
C MET A 122 6.07 -15.64 4.70
N CYS A 123 7.29 -15.25 5.02
CA CYS A 123 7.92 -14.06 4.45
C CYS A 123 9.23 -14.41 3.71
N TYR A 124 9.54 -13.61 2.70
CA TYR A 124 10.74 -13.68 1.89
C TYR A 124 11.36 -12.30 1.83
N ARG A 125 12.61 -12.17 2.26
CA ARG A 125 13.40 -10.95 2.00
C ARG A 125 14.21 -11.20 0.74
N VAL A 126 13.99 -10.38 -0.26
CA VAL A 126 14.68 -10.44 -1.54
C VAL A 126 15.61 -9.24 -1.63
N ARG A 127 16.88 -9.49 -1.98
CA ARG A 127 17.86 -8.45 -2.28
C ARG A 127 18.53 -8.78 -3.61
N TRP A 128 18.61 -7.79 -4.47
CA TRP A 128 19.38 -7.82 -5.72
C TRP A 128 20.27 -6.57 -5.77
N GLU A 129 21.58 -6.78 -5.73
CA GLU A 129 22.60 -5.73 -5.80
C GLU A 129 23.60 -6.10 -6.89
N GLU A 130 23.65 -5.30 -7.95
CA GLU A 130 24.65 -5.47 -9.02
C GLU A 130 26.02 -5.00 -8.54
N LEU A 131 27.08 -5.80 -8.74
CA LEU A 131 28.45 -5.45 -8.34
C LEU A 131 29.28 -4.94 -9.54
N ALA A 132 28.60 -4.53 -10.61
CA ALA A 132 29.17 -3.95 -11.80
C ALA A 132 28.46 -2.61 -12.11
N GLU A 133 29.16 -1.71 -12.82
CA GLU A 133 28.54 -0.46 -13.26
C GLU A 133 27.35 -0.76 -14.19
N GLY A 134 26.15 -0.40 -13.74
CA GLY A 134 24.90 -0.59 -14.47
C GLY A 134 23.90 0.50 -14.09
N PRO A 135 22.99 0.88 -15.00
CA PRO A 135 22.13 2.04 -14.78
C PRO A 135 21.03 1.81 -13.73
N ALA A 136 20.51 0.58 -13.61
CA ALA A 136 19.40 0.26 -12.69
C ALA A 136 19.25 -1.25 -12.42
N VAL A 137 18.66 -1.59 -11.27
CA VAL A 137 18.07 -2.92 -11.00
C VAL A 137 16.57 -2.84 -11.18
N GLU A 138 15.99 -3.67 -12.04
CA GLU A 138 14.55 -3.66 -12.34
C GLU A 138 13.93 -5.05 -12.28
N HIS A 139 12.81 -5.13 -11.56
CA HIS A 139 11.92 -6.27 -11.55
C HIS A 139 10.51 -5.86 -12.01
N THR A 140 9.87 -6.71 -12.81
CA THR A 140 8.46 -6.53 -13.22
C THR A 140 7.56 -7.49 -12.45
N MET A 141 6.60 -6.98 -11.70
CA MET A 141 5.55 -7.77 -11.06
C MET A 141 4.31 -7.83 -11.96
N PHE A 142 3.87 -9.04 -12.30
CA PHE A 142 2.60 -9.31 -12.96
C PHE A 142 1.60 -9.84 -11.93
N TRP A 143 0.54 -9.07 -11.67
CA TRP A 143 -0.40 -9.34 -10.57
C TRP A 143 -1.53 -10.34 -10.91
N GLU A 144 -1.48 -10.97 -12.08
CA GLU A 144 -2.43 -12.01 -12.53
C GLU A 144 -3.90 -11.54 -12.49
N ASP A 145 -4.74 -12.29 -11.77
CA ASP A 145 -6.18 -12.10 -11.57
C ASP A 145 -6.53 -11.55 -10.17
N ALA A 146 -5.53 -11.31 -9.31
CA ALA A 146 -5.76 -10.78 -7.99
C ALA A 146 -6.07 -9.28 -8.01
N HIS A 147 -6.84 -8.82 -7.02
CA HIS A 147 -7.04 -7.40 -6.74
C HIS A 147 -5.90 -6.90 -5.86
N TRP A 148 -5.38 -5.70 -6.14
CA TRP A 148 -4.27 -5.10 -5.41
C TRP A 148 -4.64 -3.75 -4.81
N TYR A 149 -4.04 -3.44 -3.66
CA TYR A 149 -4.30 -2.26 -2.85
C TYR A 149 -3.00 -1.63 -2.37
N GLY A 150 -3.03 -0.36 -1.97
CA GLY A 150 -1.87 0.38 -1.46
C GLY A 150 -1.15 1.16 -2.56
N GLY A 151 0.16 1.37 -2.38
CA GLY A 151 0.97 2.23 -3.23
C GLY A 151 0.85 3.71 -2.87
N SER A 152 0.88 4.56 -3.89
CA SER A 152 0.84 6.01 -3.76
C SER A 152 -0.59 6.53 -3.89
N GLU A 153 -0.85 7.66 -3.24
CA GLU A 153 -1.95 8.54 -3.65
C GLU A 153 -1.74 8.98 -5.12
N MET A 154 -2.82 8.97 -5.90
CA MET A 154 -2.85 9.44 -7.28
C MET A 154 -3.96 10.46 -7.47
N SER A 155 -3.83 11.32 -8.49
CA SER A 155 -4.86 12.35 -8.79
C SER A 155 -6.24 11.76 -9.08
N THR A 156 -6.28 10.56 -9.67
CA THR A 156 -7.47 9.73 -9.81
C THR A 156 -7.19 8.40 -9.14
N GLN A 157 -7.72 8.23 -7.93
CA GLN A 157 -7.52 7.02 -7.14
C GLN A 157 -8.62 6.00 -7.44
N HIS A 158 -8.20 4.77 -7.71
CA HIS A 158 -9.11 3.64 -7.77
C HIS A 158 -8.80 2.64 -6.68
N TRP A 159 -9.86 2.03 -6.16
CA TRP A 159 -9.82 0.90 -5.23
C TRP A 159 -10.65 -0.25 -5.84
N PRO A 160 -10.18 -1.50 -5.82
CA PRO A 160 -8.78 -1.88 -5.93
C PRO A 160 -8.03 -1.05 -6.98
N ILE A 161 -6.70 -1.13 -6.98
CA ILE A 161 -5.84 -0.42 -7.94
C ILE A 161 -6.30 -0.74 -9.38
N ARG A 162 -6.66 0.31 -10.12
CA ARG A 162 -6.88 0.29 -11.56
C ARG A 162 -5.98 1.36 -12.18
N LEU A 163 -5.01 0.93 -12.98
CA LEU A 163 -4.11 1.82 -13.69
C LEU A 163 -4.55 1.93 -15.15
N ALA A 164 -4.35 3.10 -15.74
CA ALA A 164 -4.66 3.36 -17.14
C ALA A 164 -3.37 3.64 -17.92
N GLY A 165 -3.25 3.06 -19.12
CA GLY A 165 -2.13 3.31 -20.01
C GLY A 165 -0.81 2.71 -19.53
N TYR A 166 0.27 3.45 -19.75
CA TYR A 166 1.64 3.02 -19.53
C TYR A 166 2.43 4.16 -18.89
N GLN A 167 3.27 3.83 -17.92
CA GLN A 167 4.18 4.76 -17.27
C GLN A 167 5.54 4.10 -17.12
N GLU A 168 6.58 4.73 -17.68
CA GLU A 168 7.97 4.37 -17.42
C GLU A 168 8.31 4.52 -15.93
N PRO A 169 9.29 3.78 -15.38
CA PRO A 169 9.73 3.96 -14.01
C PRO A 169 10.22 5.39 -13.71
N VAL A 170 9.42 6.14 -12.94
CA VAL A 170 9.73 7.48 -12.44
C VAL A 170 10.04 7.45 -10.93
N PRO A 171 10.80 8.42 -10.39
CA PRO A 171 11.16 8.44 -8.97
C PRO A 171 9.91 8.41 -8.08
N TYR A 172 9.90 7.53 -7.08
CA TYR A 172 8.79 7.41 -6.14
C TYR A 172 8.93 8.46 -5.03
N VAL A 173 8.65 9.71 -5.40
CA VAL A 173 8.77 10.93 -4.57
C VAL A 173 7.50 11.77 -4.64
N THR A 174 7.29 12.63 -3.65
CA THR A 174 6.04 13.38 -3.49
C THR A 174 5.93 14.47 -4.53
N SER A 175 4.72 14.77 -4.96
CA SER A 175 4.42 15.86 -5.86
C SER A 175 3.04 16.45 -5.58
N ASP A 176 2.79 17.64 -6.12
CA ASP A 176 1.45 18.21 -6.17
C ASP A 176 0.67 17.57 -7.33
N VAL A 177 -0.20 16.62 -7.01
CA VAL A 177 -1.04 15.90 -7.99
C VAL A 177 -2.08 16.78 -8.67
N TYR A 178 -2.35 17.98 -8.16
CA TYR A 178 -3.24 18.93 -8.83
C TYR A 178 -2.53 19.64 -9.98
N SER A 179 -1.26 20.01 -9.78
CA SER A 179 -0.39 20.57 -10.83
C SER A 179 0.15 19.49 -11.78
N PHE A 180 0.41 18.28 -11.27
CA PHE A 180 1.03 17.17 -12.00
C PHE A 180 0.19 15.90 -11.86
N ARG A 181 -0.88 15.78 -12.66
CA ARG A 181 -1.89 14.72 -12.55
C ARG A 181 -1.35 13.29 -12.70
N ASP A 182 -0.24 13.12 -13.41
CA ASP A 182 0.42 11.83 -13.67
C ASP A 182 1.52 11.48 -12.65
N SER A 183 1.77 12.36 -11.67
CA SER A 183 2.79 12.15 -10.64
C SER A 183 2.20 11.49 -9.38
N PHE A 184 3.07 11.12 -8.43
CA PHE A 184 2.65 10.52 -7.16
C PHE A 184 2.33 11.59 -6.10
N GLY A 185 1.26 11.38 -5.31
CA GLY A 185 0.76 12.32 -4.32
C GLY A 185 1.59 12.46 -3.04
N GLY A 186 0.97 13.03 -2.02
CA GLY A 186 1.61 13.28 -0.73
C GLY A 186 1.79 12.01 0.11
N ILE A 187 0.97 10.98 -0.12
CA ILE A 187 1.06 9.68 0.56
C ILE A 187 1.77 8.67 -0.35
N LEU A 188 2.95 8.19 0.07
CA LEU A 188 3.83 7.32 -0.73
C LEU A 188 4.23 6.05 0.00
N GLU A 189 3.25 5.20 0.29
CA GLU A 189 3.57 3.93 0.91
C GLU A 189 4.21 2.99 -0.12
N ARG A 190 5.38 2.45 0.24
CA ARG A 190 6.11 1.46 -0.57
C ARG A 190 5.56 0.06 -0.32
N TYR A 191 4.24 -0.08 -0.31
CA TYR A 191 3.52 -1.25 0.17
C TYR A 191 2.32 -1.56 -0.71
N TRP A 192 2.24 -2.82 -1.15
CA TRP A 192 1.13 -3.35 -1.93
C TRP A 192 0.57 -4.60 -1.27
N LEU A 193 -0.75 -4.70 -1.22
CA LEU A 193 -1.49 -5.81 -0.62
C LEU A 193 -2.39 -6.45 -1.67
N SER A 194 -2.46 -7.78 -1.67
CA SER A 194 -3.25 -8.57 -2.62
C SER A 194 -4.45 -9.21 -1.92
N SER A 195 -5.59 -9.25 -2.61
CA SER A 195 -6.78 -10.01 -2.18
C SER A 195 -6.51 -11.51 -2.00
N LYS A 196 -5.47 -12.05 -2.65
CA LYS A 196 -5.01 -13.44 -2.47
C LYS A 196 -4.00 -13.62 -1.32
N ALA A 197 -4.06 -12.74 -0.32
CA ALA A 197 -3.30 -12.84 0.93
C ALA A 197 -1.78 -12.75 0.78
N ALA A 198 -1.29 -12.00 -0.21
CA ALA A 198 0.13 -11.65 -0.32
C ALA A 198 0.33 -10.15 -0.12
N ALA A 199 1.50 -9.75 0.36
CA ALA A 199 1.88 -8.36 0.47
C ALA A 199 3.35 -8.17 0.07
N ILE A 200 3.66 -7.02 -0.53
CA ILE A 200 5.01 -6.60 -0.90
C ILE A 200 5.32 -5.27 -0.22
N LYS A 201 6.45 -5.17 0.47
CA LYS A 201 7.00 -3.89 0.96
C LYS A 201 8.40 -3.68 0.40
N ILE A 202 8.61 -2.60 -0.34
CA ILE A 202 9.95 -2.18 -0.76
C ILE A 202 10.66 -1.49 0.42
N ASN A 203 11.96 -1.74 0.58
CA ASN A 203 12.73 -1.13 1.65
C ASN A 203 12.91 0.37 1.42
N ASP A 204 12.91 1.16 2.48
CA ASP A 204 12.91 2.63 2.41
C ASP A 204 14.27 3.16 1.92
N SER A 205 15.33 2.37 2.09
CA SER A 205 16.68 2.66 1.58
C SER A 205 16.84 2.52 0.07
N VAL A 206 15.87 1.90 -0.63
CA VAL A 206 15.97 1.70 -2.08
C VAL A 206 15.81 3.05 -2.79
N PRO A 207 16.65 3.40 -3.79
CA PRO A 207 16.45 4.55 -4.67
C PRO A 207 15.32 4.25 -5.68
N PHE A 208 14.10 4.17 -5.15
CA PHE A 208 12.98 3.47 -5.74
C PHE A 208 12.25 4.29 -6.80
N HIS A 209 11.97 3.63 -7.92
CA HIS A 209 11.20 4.14 -9.03
C HIS A 209 10.07 3.15 -9.31
N LEU A 210 8.89 3.69 -9.62
CA LEU A 210 7.71 2.91 -9.94
C LEU A 210 7.25 3.27 -11.35
N GLY A 211 7.01 2.25 -12.15
CA GLY A 211 6.31 2.34 -13.42
C GLY A 211 5.22 1.28 -13.51
N PHE A 212 4.43 1.30 -14.56
CA PHE A 212 3.37 0.32 -14.77
C PHE A 212 2.97 0.19 -16.24
N ASN A 213 2.35 -0.95 -16.55
CA ASN A 213 1.70 -1.22 -17.83
C ASN A 213 0.32 -1.83 -17.55
N ALA A 214 -0.74 -1.07 -17.82
CA ALA A 214 -2.11 -1.51 -17.57
C ALA A 214 -2.51 -2.70 -18.45
N THR A 215 -2.07 -2.71 -19.72
CA THR A 215 -2.36 -3.78 -20.69
C THR A 215 -1.79 -5.12 -20.25
N GLU A 216 -0.56 -5.11 -19.73
CA GLU A 216 0.12 -6.30 -19.21
C GLU A 216 -0.20 -6.59 -17.75
N ARG A 217 -0.98 -5.72 -17.09
CA ARG A 217 -1.30 -5.86 -15.66
C ARG A 217 -0.01 -5.98 -14.83
N ALA A 218 0.89 -5.02 -15.03
CA ALA A 218 2.25 -5.07 -14.50
C ALA A 218 2.67 -3.79 -13.75
N LEU A 219 3.43 -3.97 -12.67
CA LEU A 219 4.21 -2.91 -12.01
C LEU A 219 5.70 -3.12 -12.26
N PHE A 220 6.43 -2.03 -12.48
CA PHE A 220 7.87 -2.02 -12.62
C PHE A 220 8.48 -1.47 -11.34
N PHE A 221 9.24 -2.32 -10.64
CA PHE A 221 10.00 -1.94 -9.45
C PHE A 221 11.44 -1.75 -9.85
N GLN A 222 11.91 -0.50 -9.83
CA GLN A 222 13.27 -0.17 -10.26
C GLN A 222 14.06 0.55 -9.16
N ALA A 223 15.32 0.19 -8.99
CA ALA A 223 16.29 0.89 -8.16
C ALA A 223 17.32 1.58 -9.06
N ARG A 224 17.47 2.90 -8.94
CA ARG A 224 18.34 3.70 -9.81
C ARG A 224 18.80 4.98 -9.13
N TYR A 225 20.10 5.31 -9.20
CA TYR A 225 20.63 6.60 -8.75
C TYR A 225 20.73 7.63 -9.88
N LYS A 226 21.05 7.17 -11.10
CA LYS A 226 21.24 8.04 -12.27
C LYS A 226 19.94 8.78 -12.62
N ASP A 227 20.05 10.06 -12.97
CA ASP A 227 18.93 10.92 -13.38
C ASP A 227 17.76 10.89 -12.38
N SER A 228 18.09 10.82 -11.09
CA SER A 228 17.12 10.71 -10.00
C SER A 228 17.47 11.64 -8.83
N PRO A 229 16.51 11.97 -7.96
CA PRO A 229 16.77 12.74 -6.75
C PRO A 229 17.53 11.94 -5.68
N TYR A 230 17.64 10.61 -5.82
CA TYR A 230 18.35 9.76 -4.87
C TYR A 230 19.86 9.89 -5.04
N LYS A 231 20.58 9.89 -3.92
CA LYS A 231 22.05 9.94 -3.90
C LYS A 231 22.62 8.73 -3.16
N PRO A 232 23.73 8.15 -3.63
CA PRO A 232 24.41 7.11 -2.87
C PRO A 232 24.94 7.68 -1.54
N PRO A 233 25.10 6.84 -0.51
CA PRO A 233 25.75 7.25 0.72
C PRO A 233 27.17 7.80 0.45
N PRO A 234 27.67 8.76 1.25
CA PRO A 234 28.99 9.34 1.05
C PRO A 234 30.09 8.26 1.01
N GLY A 235 30.92 8.28 -0.03
CA GLY A 235 32.05 7.35 -0.20
C GLY A 235 31.68 5.97 -0.75
N GLN A 236 30.41 5.70 -1.07
CA GLN A 236 29.99 4.46 -1.72
C GLN A 236 29.85 4.63 -3.24
N GLN A 237 30.18 3.57 -3.97
CA GLN A 237 29.87 3.48 -5.39
C GLN A 237 28.34 3.38 -5.58
N PRO A 238 27.77 3.99 -6.62
CA PRO A 238 26.33 4.10 -6.83
C PRO A 238 25.73 2.80 -7.38
N PHE A 239 26.07 1.65 -6.80
CA PHE A 239 25.50 0.37 -7.22
C PHE A 239 24.03 0.31 -6.79
N PRO A 240 23.08 0.23 -7.73
CA PRO A 240 21.68 0.16 -7.38
C PRO A 240 21.38 -1.16 -6.69
N GLU A 241 20.70 -1.08 -5.55
CA GLU A 241 20.15 -2.23 -4.83
C GLU A 241 18.63 -2.17 -4.85
N LEU A 242 18.00 -3.24 -5.33
CA LEU A 242 16.56 -3.46 -5.16
C LEU A 242 16.33 -4.47 -4.03
N SER A 243 15.73 -3.99 -2.94
CA SER A 243 15.54 -4.74 -1.70
C SER A 243 14.11 -4.61 -1.22
N TYR A 244 13.45 -5.75 -1.02
CA TYR A 244 12.04 -5.78 -0.66
C TYR A 244 11.67 -7.07 0.07
N ARG A 245 10.45 -7.07 0.60
CA ARG A 245 9.90 -8.21 1.33
C ARG A 245 8.57 -8.61 0.72
N VAL A 246 8.39 -9.91 0.56
CA VAL A 246 7.11 -10.50 0.16
C VAL A 246 6.63 -11.35 1.32
N CYS A 247 5.41 -11.16 1.79
CA CYS A 247 4.81 -11.99 2.83
C CYS A 247 3.48 -12.56 2.36
N VAL A 248 3.19 -13.80 2.72
CA VAL A 248 1.97 -14.53 2.37
C VAL A 248 1.32 -15.03 3.66
N GLY A 249 0.04 -14.73 3.84
CA GLY A 249 -0.76 -15.13 4.99
C GLY A 249 -1.93 -16.04 4.61
N SER A 250 -2.85 -16.24 5.54
CA SER A 250 -4.06 -17.06 5.34
C SER A 250 -5.17 -16.33 4.59
N ASP A 251 -5.23 -15.00 4.73
CA ASP A 251 -6.26 -14.14 4.17
C ASP A 251 -5.75 -12.67 4.12
N VAL A 252 -6.40 -11.82 3.34
CA VAL A 252 -5.96 -10.43 3.09
C VAL A 252 -5.91 -9.58 4.37
N THR A 253 -6.85 -9.79 5.31
CA THR A 253 -6.90 -9.04 6.57
C THR A 253 -5.76 -9.47 7.50
N SER A 254 -5.56 -10.77 7.69
CA SER A 254 -4.51 -11.27 8.58
C SER A 254 -3.11 -10.92 8.10
N ILE A 255 -2.84 -10.97 6.79
CA ILE A 255 -1.54 -10.56 6.26
C ILE A 255 -1.32 -9.06 6.40
N HIS A 256 -2.35 -8.23 6.20
CA HIS A 256 -2.23 -6.78 6.43
C HIS A 256 -1.92 -6.46 7.89
N LYS A 257 -2.69 -7.04 8.81
CA LYS A 257 -2.47 -6.92 10.27
C LYS A 257 -1.04 -7.32 10.65
N TYR A 258 -0.52 -8.42 10.09
CA TYR A 258 0.87 -8.83 10.32
C TYR A 258 1.87 -7.79 9.81
N MET A 259 1.68 -7.31 8.58
CA MET A 259 2.60 -6.37 7.94
C MET A 259 2.66 -5.05 8.71
N VAL A 260 1.51 -4.48 9.08
CA VAL A 260 1.41 -3.22 9.83
C VAL A 260 2.14 -3.33 11.18
N ARG A 261 1.79 -4.34 11.98
CA ARG A 261 2.37 -4.51 13.33
C ARG A 261 3.87 -4.71 13.34
N ARG A 262 4.42 -5.30 12.28
CA ARG A 262 5.84 -5.67 12.22
C ARG A 262 6.71 -4.64 11.52
N TYR A 263 6.20 -3.95 10.52
CA TYR A 263 7.01 -3.18 9.57
C TYR A 263 6.60 -1.71 9.41
N PHE A 264 5.59 -1.25 10.14
CA PHE A 264 5.16 0.14 10.14
C PHE A 264 5.24 0.72 11.55
N ASN A 265 5.52 2.01 11.62
CA ASN A 265 5.46 2.73 12.87
C ASN A 265 4.00 2.95 13.23
N LYS A 266 3.63 2.60 14.45
CA LYS A 266 2.29 2.87 14.98
C LYS A 266 2.23 4.28 15.57
N PRO A 267 1.06 4.94 15.53
CA PRO A 267 0.84 6.15 16.30
C PRO A 267 1.17 5.91 17.78
N SER A 268 1.91 6.83 18.38
CA SER A 268 2.32 6.75 19.79
C SER A 268 1.35 7.44 20.74
N LYS A 269 0.42 8.24 20.21
CA LYS A 269 -0.55 9.03 20.95
C LYS A 269 -1.84 9.18 20.15
N ILE A 270 -2.93 9.34 20.87
CA ILE A 270 -4.23 9.71 20.32
C ILE A 270 -4.28 11.24 20.21
N PRO A 271 -4.70 11.81 19.06
CA PRO A 271 -4.99 13.24 18.94
C PRO A 271 -6.01 13.73 19.98
N ALA A 272 -6.14 15.05 20.14
CA ALA A 272 -7.09 15.60 21.12
C ALA A 272 -8.53 15.15 20.80
N GLU A 273 -9.28 14.74 21.82
CA GLU A 273 -10.66 14.24 21.69
C GLU A 273 -11.56 15.17 20.86
N ASN A 274 -11.47 16.48 21.11
CA ASN A 274 -12.24 17.48 20.35
C ASN A 274 -11.94 17.44 18.85
N ALA A 275 -10.74 17.06 18.41
CA ALA A 275 -10.40 16.97 16.98
C ALA A 275 -11.17 15.86 16.26
N PHE A 276 -11.55 14.80 16.99
CA PHE A 276 -12.41 13.74 16.49
C PHE A 276 -13.90 14.05 16.69
N ARG A 277 -14.25 14.88 17.69
CA ARG A 277 -15.65 15.10 18.05
C ARG A 277 -16.29 16.30 17.37
N TYR A 278 -15.56 17.40 17.23
CA TYR A 278 -16.14 18.67 16.77
C TYR A 278 -15.46 19.14 15.47
N PRO A 279 -16.20 19.85 14.58
CA PRO A 279 -15.65 20.31 13.32
C PRO A 279 -14.43 21.22 13.45
N ILE A 280 -13.52 21.09 12.48
CA ILE A 280 -12.43 22.04 12.23
C ILE A 280 -12.91 23.06 11.18
N TRP A 281 -12.70 24.35 11.47
CA TRP A 281 -13.18 25.45 10.64
C TRP A 281 -12.02 26.17 9.96
N SER A 282 -11.95 26.12 8.63
CA SER A 282 -10.89 26.79 7.87
C SER A 282 -11.31 28.18 7.38
N THR A 283 -10.41 29.15 7.44
CA THR A 283 -10.62 30.48 6.84
C THR A 283 -10.34 30.52 5.34
N TRP A 284 -9.73 29.46 4.77
CA TRP A 284 -9.18 29.47 3.41
C TRP A 284 -10.22 29.80 2.34
N ALA A 285 -11.33 29.05 2.24
CA ALA A 285 -12.23 29.23 1.11
C ALA A 285 -13.00 30.57 1.15
N LEU A 286 -13.22 31.13 2.34
CA LEU A 286 -13.99 32.37 2.50
C LEU A 286 -13.10 33.61 2.36
N TYR A 287 -11.90 33.58 2.92
CA TYR A 287 -11.06 34.77 3.03
C TYR A 287 -9.76 34.68 2.23
N LYS A 288 -9.29 33.47 1.89
CA LYS A 288 -7.97 33.23 1.28
C LYS A 288 -6.91 34.14 1.91
N ASN A 289 -6.20 34.88 1.08
CA ASN A 289 -5.10 35.75 1.46
C ASN A 289 -5.56 37.06 2.11
N ASP A 290 -6.87 37.34 2.16
CA ASP A 290 -7.43 38.57 2.72
C ASP A 290 -7.82 38.43 4.20
N ILE A 291 -7.53 37.30 4.86
CA ILE A 291 -7.85 37.10 6.28
C ILE A 291 -7.18 38.17 7.16
N ASP A 292 -7.92 38.68 8.14
CA ASP A 292 -7.47 39.65 9.14
C ASP A 292 -8.12 39.34 10.50
N GLN A 293 -7.68 40.04 11.55
CA GLN A 293 -8.14 39.84 12.92
C GLN A 293 -9.66 39.99 13.06
N ASP A 294 -10.25 41.02 12.45
CA ASP A 294 -11.68 41.30 12.57
C ASP A 294 -12.52 40.25 11.82
N LYS A 295 -12.07 39.82 10.63
CA LYS A 295 -12.71 38.75 9.86
C LYS A 295 -12.68 37.43 10.62
N LEU A 296 -11.56 37.11 11.27
CA LEU A 296 -11.44 35.90 12.08
C LEU A 296 -12.39 35.92 13.28
N LEU A 297 -12.43 37.02 14.04
CA LEU A 297 -13.32 37.16 15.20
C LEU A 297 -14.80 37.12 14.78
N ARG A 298 -15.19 37.81 13.70
CA ARG A 298 -16.56 37.71 13.15
C ARG A 298 -16.90 36.30 12.67
N PHE A 299 -15.92 35.56 12.14
CA PHE A 299 -16.12 34.16 11.73
C PHE A 299 -16.39 33.28 12.94
N ALA A 300 -15.60 33.42 14.01
CA ALA A 300 -15.82 32.75 15.30
C ALA A 300 -17.20 33.09 15.91
N GLU A 301 -17.61 34.35 15.88
CA GLU A 301 -18.94 34.79 16.33
C GLU A 301 -20.07 34.14 15.50
N LYS A 302 -19.90 34.02 14.18
CA LYS A 302 -20.87 33.33 13.31
C LYS A 302 -21.01 31.85 13.67
N ILE A 303 -19.90 31.14 13.89
CA ILE A 303 -19.90 29.73 14.31
C ILE A 303 -20.75 29.57 15.58
N LYS A 304 -20.54 30.44 16.58
CA LYS A 304 -21.32 30.45 17.82
C LYS A 304 -22.79 30.84 17.60
N LYS A 305 -23.04 31.86 16.79
CA LYS A 305 -24.40 32.35 16.46
C LYS A 305 -25.25 31.25 15.83
N TYR A 306 -24.66 30.46 14.93
CA TYR A 306 -25.32 29.32 14.29
C TYR A 306 -25.27 28.03 15.12
N ARG A 307 -24.80 28.12 16.37
CA ARG A 307 -24.79 27.04 17.37
C ARG A 307 -24.00 25.80 16.95
N PHE A 308 -22.91 25.99 16.21
CA PHE A 308 -21.98 24.90 15.92
C PHE A 308 -20.97 24.75 17.05
N ASN A 309 -20.72 23.51 17.47
CA ASN A 309 -19.54 23.16 18.25
C ASN A 309 -18.28 23.29 17.38
N CYS A 310 -17.12 23.48 18.03
CA CYS A 310 -15.86 23.67 17.32
C CYS A 310 -14.71 22.99 18.05
N SER A 311 -13.82 22.36 17.29
CA SER A 311 -12.54 21.88 17.79
C SER A 311 -11.45 22.93 17.60
N HIS A 312 -11.23 23.33 16.35
CA HIS A 312 -10.19 24.26 15.95
C HIS A 312 -10.73 25.26 14.92
N ILE A 313 -10.24 26.49 15.00
CA ILE A 313 -10.32 27.48 13.94
C ILE A 313 -8.92 27.58 13.30
N GLU A 314 -8.85 27.32 12.01
CA GLU A 314 -7.61 27.36 11.23
C GLU A 314 -7.49 28.72 10.56
N ILE A 315 -6.39 29.42 10.85
CA ILE A 315 -6.01 30.64 10.14
C ILE A 315 -5.13 30.22 8.96
N ASP A 316 -5.78 30.18 7.80
CA ASP A 316 -5.16 29.91 6.51
C ASP A 316 -4.71 31.23 5.83
N ASP A 317 -4.34 31.13 4.57
CA ASP A 317 -3.13 31.73 4.00
C ASP A 317 -2.93 33.26 4.20
N MET A 318 -1.66 33.66 4.23
CA MET A 318 -1.20 35.05 4.31
C MET A 318 -1.68 35.79 5.57
N TYR A 319 -1.66 35.10 6.72
CA TYR A 319 -1.67 35.76 8.02
C TYR A 319 -0.33 36.45 8.36
N THR A 320 0.70 36.18 7.57
CA THR A 320 2.03 36.79 7.61
C THR A 320 2.19 37.86 6.52
N GLN A 321 3.24 38.67 6.58
CA GLN A 321 3.51 39.71 5.56
C GLN A 321 3.94 39.10 4.22
N ALA A 322 4.78 38.08 4.25
CA ALA A 322 5.19 37.32 3.08
C ALA A 322 5.30 35.82 3.41
N TYR A 323 5.14 34.99 2.37
CA TYR A 323 5.43 33.55 2.45
C TYR A 323 6.87 33.30 2.90
N GLY A 324 7.04 32.56 4.00
CA GLY A 324 8.32 32.27 4.63
C GLY A 324 8.67 33.17 5.82
N ASP A 325 7.82 34.16 6.12
CA ASP A 325 7.79 34.78 7.44
C ASP A 325 7.00 33.89 8.42
N PHE A 326 7.28 34.04 9.71
CA PHE A 326 6.64 33.25 10.78
C PHE A 326 6.00 34.13 11.86
N ASP A 327 5.95 35.44 11.62
CA ASP A 327 5.28 36.42 12.45
C ASP A 327 3.97 36.87 11.78
N PHE A 328 2.96 37.15 12.60
CA PHE A 328 1.71 37.74 12.12
C PHE A 328 1.97 39.11 11.49
N ASP A 329 1.26 39.41 10.39
CA ASP A 329 1.27 40.75 9.81
C ASP A 329 0.62 41.74 10.81
N PRO A 330 1.37 42.71 11.37
CA PRO A 330 0.85 43.66 12.34
C PRO A 330 -0.21 44.62 11.76
N ILE A 331 -0.30 44.74 10.43
CA ILE A 331 -1.35 45.54 9.77
C ILE A 331 -2.67 44.77 9.78
N LYS A 332 -2.65 43.47 9.44
CA LYS A 332 -3.84 42.61 9.40
C LYS A 332 -4.25 42.13 10.78
N PHE A 333 -3.28 41.98 11.69
CA PHE A 333 -3.45 41.46 13.04
C PHE A 333 -2.78 42.38 14.08
N PRO A 334 -3.37 43.56 14.35
CA PRO A 334 -2.74 44.56 15.22
C PRO A 334 -2.68 44.16 16.70
N ASN A 335 -3.52 43.22 17.17
CA ASN A 335 -3.50 42.75 18.56
C ASN A 335 -3.72 41.23 18.66
N VAL A 336 -2.73 40.47 18.18
CA VAL A 336 -2.72 39.00 18.17
C VAL A 336 -2.96 38.40 19.57
N THR A 337 -2.37 38.98 20.62
CA THR A 337 -2.51 38.49 22.00
C THR A 337 -3.96 38.55 22.48
N GLU A 338 -4.64 39.68 22.24
CA GLU A 338 -6.05 39.85 22.60
C GLU A 338 -6.96 38.95 21.76
N MET A 339 -6.68 38.85 20.45
CA MET A 339 -7.40 37.95 19.54
C MET A 339 -7.35 36.50 20.02
N PHE A 340 -6.18 35.98 20.36
CA PHE A 340 -6.05 34.62 20.89
C PHE A 340 -6.70 34.45 22.27
N ALA A 341 -6.64 35.47 23.13
CA ALA A 341 -7.32 35.44 24.42
C ALA A 341 -8.85 35.32 24.24
N LYS A 342 -9.43 36.08 23.31
CA LYS A 342 -10.85 36.03 22.97
C LYS A 342 -11.27 34.70 22.37
N LEU A 343 -10.51 34.20 21.39
CA LEU A 343 -10.78 32.90 20.76
C LEU A 343 -10.75 31.76 21.80
N ARG A 344 -9.78 31.80 22.72
CA ARG A 344 -9.69 30.83 23.81
C ARG A 344 -10.85 30.94 24.79
N GLU A 345 -11.26 32.16 25.17
CA GLU A 345 -12.45 32.39 26.00
C GLU A 345 -13.72 31.84 25.33
N ASP A 346 -13.80 31.95 24.02
CA ASP A 346 -14.90 31.40 23.22
C ASP A 346 -14.82 29.88 23.00
N GLY A 347 -13.76 29.22 23.49
CA GLY A 347 -13.59 27.76 23.43
C GLY A 347 -12.85 27.24 22.19
N PHE A 348 -12.33 28.13 21.34
CA PHE A 348 -11.59 27.74 20.13
C PHE A 348 -10.13 27.39 20.44
N LYS A 349 -9.65 26.28 19.89
CA LYS A 349 -8.22 26.08 19.64
C LYS A 349 -7.86 26.67 18.29
N VAL A 350 -6.62 27.12 18.10
CA VAL A 350 -6.21 27.73 16.85
C VAL A 350 -5.11 26.92 16.20
N THR A 351 -5.23 26.69 14.89
CA THR A 351 -4.18 26.15 14.03
C THR A 351 -3.79 27.20 13.00
N LEU A 352 -2.54 27.15 12.53
CA LEU A 352 -2.03 28.05 11.50
C LEU A 352 -1.60 27.20 10.32
N TRP A 353 -1.91 27.66 9.11
CA TRP A 353 -1.32 27.10 7.91
C TRP A 353 0.20 27.32 7.94
N THR A 354 0.97 26.30 7.57
CA THR A 354 2.43 26.38 7.53
C THR A 354 2.97 25.69 6.31
N HIS A 355 4.14 26.12 5.84
CA HIS A 355 4.70 25.67 4.59
C HIS A 355 6.24 25.74 4.60
N PRO A 356 6.95 24.88 3.84
CA PRO A 356 8.41 24.80 3.87
C PRO A 356 9.09 25.64 2.77
N PHE A 357 8.46 26.71 2.29
CA PHE A 357 9.04 27.60 1.26
C PHE A 357 9.19 29.04 1.76
N ILE A 358 10.21 29.74 1.26
CA ILE A 358 10.50 31.14 1.62
C ILE A 358 10.64 31.95 0.35
N ASN A 359 9.81 32.99 0.22
CA ASN A 359 9.90 33.91 -0.92
C ASN A 359 11.08 34.87 -0.77
N TYR A 360 11.59 35.37 -1.90
CA TYR A 360 12.73 36.30 -1.93
C TYR A 360 12.49 37.60 -1.14
N ASN A 361 11.24 38.01 -0.97
CA ASN A 361 10.85 39.21 -0.23
C ASN A 361 10.63 38.97 1.27
N SER A 362 10.69 37.73 1.74
CA SER A 362 10.63 37.43 3.18
C SER A 362 11.90 37.90 3.88
N SER A 363 11.73 38.41 5.10
CA SER A 363 12.84 38.81 5.99
C SER A 363 13.80 37.65 6.31
N ASN A 364 13.32 36.40 6.25
CA ASN A 364 14.09 35.19 6.54
C ASN A 364 14.91 34.70 5.35
N PHE A 365 14.69 35.21 4.13
CA PHE A 365 15.39 34.73 2.94
C PHE A 365 16.91 34.94 3.04
N GLY A 366 17.35 36.13 3.46
CA GLY A 366 18.77 36.44 3.63
C GLY A 366 19.47 35.53 4.64
N VAL A 367 18.82 35.26 5.78
CA VAL A 367 19.31 34.35 6.82
C VAL A 367 19.43 32.92 6.29
N GLY A 368 18.45 32.46 5.50
CA GLY A 368 18.48 31.15 4.88
C GLY A 368 19.64 30.95 3.90
N ILE A 369 20.03 32.01 3.17
CA ILE A 369 21.20 31.99 2.28
C ILE A 369 22.49 31.95 3.09
N GLU A 370 22.66 32.85 4.07
CA GLU A 370 23.88 32.94 4.90
C GLU A 370 24.17 31.61 5.60
N ARG A 371 23.13 30.97 6.13
CA ARG A 371 23.21 29.71 6.86
C ARG A 371 23.12 28.47 5.98
N GLN A 372 23.03 28.64 4.66
CA GLN A 372 22.95 27.56 3.67
C GLN A 372 21.80 26.57 3.94
N LEU A 373 20.63 27.08 4.33
CA LEU A 373 19.46 26.27 4.72
C LEU A 373 18.57 25.87 3.53
N PHE A 374 18.74 26.50 2.36
CA PHE A 374 17.92 26.22 1.19
C PHE A 374 18.42 25.03 0.37
N ILE A 375 17.47 24.27 -0.16
CA ILE A 375 17.71 23.28 -1.20
C ILE A 375 18.12 24.03 -2.48
N LYS A 376 19.23 23.64 -3.10
CA LYS A 376 19.76 24.25 -4.34
C LYS A 376 19.35 23.39 -5.54
N GLU A 377 18.59 23.97 -6.48
CA GLU A 377 18.24 23.32 -7.75
C GLU A 377 19.22 23.65 -8.90
N PRO A 378 19.37 22.75 -9.88
CA PRO A 378 19.58 23.10 -11.28
C PRO A 378 18.21 23.25 -11.99
N SER A 379 17.77 24.51 -12.13
CA SER A 379 16.64 25.05 -12.93
C SER A 379 15.21 24.57 -12.63
N GLY A 380 14.33 25.52 -12.29
CA GLY A 380 12.93 25.31 -11.90
C GLY A 380 11.89 26.05 -12.73
N ARG A 381 10.60 25.70 -12.53
CA ARG A 381 9.42 26.33 -13.14
C ARG A 381 8.24 26.33 -12.13
N LYS A 382 7.37 27.34 -12.19
CA LYS A 382 6.24 27.60 -11.26
C LYS A 382 4.86 27.37 -11.90
N THR A 383 3.82 27.11 -11.09
CA THR A 383 2.38 27.13 -11.45
C THR A 383 1.52 27.60 -10.26
N ASP A 384 0.41 28.28 -10.56
CA ASP A 384 -0.62 28.78 -9.62
C ASP A 384 -1.97 28.08 -9.87
N GLY A 385 -2.77 27.87 -8.82
CA GLY A 385 -4.10 27.25 -8.88
C GLY A 385 -5.22 28.15 -8.30
N ALA A 386 -6.33 28.27 -9.04
CA ALA A 386 -7.56 28.95 -8.61
C ALA A 386 -8.57 27.95 -7.99
N VAL A 387 -9.52 28.44 -7.19
CA VAL A 387 -10.52 27.62 -6.48
C VAL A 387 -11.91 27.94 -7.00
N GLU A 388 -12.71 26.89 -7.24
CA GLU A 388 -14.10 26.94 -7.65
C GLU A 388 -14.99 26.37 -6.52
N ILE A 389 -16.13 27.00 -6.24
CA ILE A 389 -17.09 26.51 -5.24
C ILE A 389 -17.88 25.36 -5.87
N PRO A 390 -17.99 24.18 -5.25
CA PRO A 390 -18.75 23.06 -5.80
C PRO A 390 -20.24 23.39 -5.87
N ASP A 391 -20.97 22.70 -6.74
CA ASP A 391 -22.41 22.83 -6.76
C ASP A 391 -23.04 22.34 -5.45
N ARG A 392 -24.29 22.78 -5.21
CA ARG A 392 -25.01 22.56 -3.96
C ARG A 392 -25.18 21.08 -3.61
N GLU A 393 -25.49 20.23 -4.59
CA GLU A 393 -25.73 18.81 -4.34
C GLU A 393 -24.42 18.11 -3.98
N LEU A 394 -23.36 18.39 -4.73
CA LEU A 394 -22.02 17.88 -4.42
C LEU A 394 -21.56 18.30 -3.02
N TYR A 395 -21.81 19.56 -2.61
CA TYR A 395 -21.51 20.01 -1.26
C TYR A 395 -22.23 19.19 -0.18
N VAL A 396 -23.53 18.94 -0.36
CA VAL A 396 -24.34 18.14 0.58
C VAL A 396 -23.85 16.69 0.64
N ARG A 397 -23.65 16.02 -0.51
CA ARG A 397 -23.16 14.63 -0.56
C ARG A 397 -21.74 14.47 -0.01
N TRP A 398 -20.89 15.49 -0.15
CA TRP A 398 -19.56 15.50 0.46
C TRP A 398 -19.64 15.71 1.97
N LEU A 399 -20.47 16.64 2.44
CA LEU A 399 -20.72 16.85 3.87
C LEU A 399 -21.21 15.56 4.55
N GLU A 400 -22.18 14.89 3.92
CA GLU A 400 -22.69 13.57 4.29
C GLU A 400 -21.55 12.55 4.48
N LEU A 401 -20.65 12.41 3.50
CA LEU A 401 -19.48 11.53 3.59
C LEU A 401 -18.51 11.95 4.70
N SER A 402 -18.19 13.24 4.80
CA SER A 402 -17.26 13.81 5.78
C SER A 402 -17.70 13.55 7.23
N ALA A 403 -19.01 13.47 7.49
CA ALA A 403 -19.54 13.12 8.80
C ALA A 403 -19.22 11.68 9.24
N PHE A 404 -18.72 10.82 8.34
CA PHE A 404 -18.28 9.45 8.64
C PHE A 404 -16.75 9.28 8.54
N MET A 405 -16.00 10.36 8.31
CA MET A 405 -14.54 10.32 8.27
C MET A 405 -13.94 10.56 9.68
N PRO A 406 -12.67 10.19 9.93
CA PRO A 406 -12.03 10.38 11.24
C PRO A 406 -11.99 11.83 11.75
N SER A 407 -12.11 12.80 10.85
CA SER A 407 -12.23 14.22 11.17
C SER A 407 -13.19 14.88 10.20
N MET A 408 -14.05 15.75 10.72
CA MET A 408 -14.96 16.57 9.93
C MET A 408 -14.38 17.98 9.78
N GLN A 409 -14.15 18.42 8.55
CA GLN A 409 -13.61 19.75 8.24
C GLN A 409 -14.55 20.50 7.29
N PHE A 410 -14.82 21.77 7.61
CA PHE A 410 -15.48 22.69 6.71
C PHE A 410 -14.48 23.64 6.07
N SER A 411 -14.07 23.31 4.84
CA SER A 411 -13.30 24.25 4.01
C SER A 411 -14.20 25.35 3.45
N ILE A 412 -15.43 25.01 3.03
CA ILE A 412 -16.45 25.93 2.54
C ILE A 412 -17.60 25.98 3.56
N PRO A 413 -17.94 27.15 4.12
CA PRO A 413 -19.00 27.23 5.11
C PRO A 413 -20.41 27.05 4.52
N PRO A 414 -21.32 26.32 5.19
CA PRO A 414 -22.61 25.93 4.62
C PRO A 414 -23.56 27.11 4.34
N TRP A 415 -23.43 28.21 5.09
CA TRP A 415 -24.26 29.41 4.91
C TRP A 415 -23.93 30.21 3.64
N LEU A 416 -22.94 29.80 2.85
CA LEU A 416 -22.71 30.35 1.52
C LEU A 416 -23.74 29.84 0.50
N TYR A 417 -24.44 28.75 0.81
CA TYR A 417 -25.50 28.20 -0.02
C TYR A 417 -26.85 28.76 0.45
N ASP A 418 -27.54 28.06 1.35
CA ASP A 418 -28.88 28.44 1.80
C ASP A 418 -29.18 27.86 3.20
N LYS A 419 -30.40 28.13 3.69
CA LYS A 419 -30.85 27.70 5.01
C LYS A 419 -30.96 26.18 5.13
N GLU A 420 -31.39 25.49 4.07
CA GLU A 420 -31.54 24.03 4.08
C GLU A 420 -30.17 23.35 4.19
N VAL A 421 -29.16 23.82 3.44
CA VAL A 421 -27.77 23.32 3.58
C VAL A 421 -27.22 23.53 5.00
N VAL A 422 -27.56 24.64 5.67
CA VAL A 422 -27.18 24.86 7.08
C VAL A 422 -27.88 23.87 8.00
N GLU A 423 -29.16 23.59 7.80
CA GLU A 423 -29.92 22.60 8.59
C GLU A 423 -29.37 21.17 8.40
N ILE A 424 -29.04 20.80 7.16
CA ILE A 424 -28.37 19.52 6.83
C ILE A 424 -26.99 19.45 7.49
N ALA A 425 -26.20 20.53 7.45
CA ALA A 425 -24.89 20.59 8.10
C ALA A 425 -24.99 20.41 9.63
N GLN A 426 -26.01 21.00 10.26
CA GLN A 426 -26.27 20.80 11.69
C GLN A 426 -26.62 19.34 11.99
N LYS A 427 -27.54 18.74 11.21
CA LYS A 427 -27.93 17.32 11.33
C LYS A 427 -26.72 16.39 11.27
N PHE A 428 -25.85 16.55 10.27
CA PHE A 428 -24.69 15.67 10.10
C PHE A 428 -23.56 15.95 11.09
N THR A 429 -23.43 17.19 11.58
CA THR A 429 -22.51 17.48 12.70
C THR A 429 -22.96 16.77 13.97
N GLU A 430 -24.26 16.80 14.29
CA GLU A 430 -24.83 16.09 15.45
C GLU A 430 -24.72 14.57 15.30
N LEU A 431 -24.96 14.03 14.10
CA LEU A 431 -24.76 12.61 13.80
C LEU A 431 -23.30 12.21 14.00
N HIS A 432 -22.35 12.99 13.49
CA HIS A 432 -20.93 12.73 13.68
C HIS A 432 -20.57 12.73 15.17
N GLU A 433 -21.01 13.76 15.91
CA GLU A 433 -20.73 13.91 17.35
C GLU A 433 -21.30 12.75 18.19
N SER A 434 -22.52 12.32 17.89
CA SER A 434 -23.27 11.35 18.71
C SER A 434 -23.02 9.89 18.35
N LEU A 435 -22.80 9.57 17.06
CA LEU A 435 -22.66 8.21 16.56
C LEU A 435 -21.21 7.88 16.18
N VAL A 436 -20.57 8.74 15.39
CA VAL A 436 -19.29 8.42 14.74
C VAL A 436 -18.11 8.69 15.66
N ALA A 437 -18.03 9.87 16.27
CA ALA A 437 -16.92 10.29 17.12
C ALA A 437 -16.66 9.37 18.33
N PRO A 438 -17.67 8.83 19.05
CA PRO A 438 -17.43 7.88 20.12
C PRO A 438 -16.69 6.62 19.63
N LEU A 439 -17.10 6.09 18.47
CA LEU A 439 -16.46 4.94 17.84
C LEU A 439 -15.05 5.26 17.37
N LEU A 440 -14.83 6.45 16.77
CA LEU A 440 -13.50 6.90 16.35
C LEU A 440 -12.51 6.98 17.52
N LEU A 441 -12.96 7.46 18.69
CA LEU A 441 -12.12 7.58 19.88
C LEU A 441 -11.73 6.22 20.46
N GLU A 442 -12.66 5.27 20.48
CA GLU A 442 -12.38 3.88 20.86
C GLU A 442 -11.34 3.27 19.91
N LEU A 443 -11.58 3.37 18.60
CA LEU A 443 -10.68 2.84 17.58
C LEU A 443 -9.32 3.53 17.56
N ALA A 444 -9.25 4.83 17.88
CA ALA A 444 -7.98 5.55 17.99
C ALA A 444 -7.10 4.98 19.11
N GLY A 445 -7.71 4.51 20.21
CA GLY A 445 -7.02 3.73 21.24
C GLY A 445 -6.51 2.41 20.68
N GLU A 446 -7.38 1.63 20.02
CA GLU A 446 -7.02 0.35 19.40
C GLU A 446 -5.83 0.48 18.43
N VAL A 447 -5.78 1.52 17.61
CA VAL A 447 -4.73 1.75 16.61
C VAL A 447 -3.34 1.85 17.24
N THR A 448 -3.21 2.44 18.42
CA THR A 448 -1.90 2.56 19.10
C THR A 448 -1.30 1.19 19.47
N ASP A 449 -2.16 0.22 19.76
CA ASP A 449 -1.78 -1.14 20.10
C ASP A 449 -1.65 -2.02 18.86
N THR A 450 -2.63 -1.98 17.96
CA THR A 450 -2.78 -2.93 16.86
C THR A 450 -2.25 -2.42 15.52
N GLY A 451 -2.27 -1.11 15.30
CA GLY A 451 -2.07 -0.47 14.00
C GLY A 451 -3.22 -0.69 13.01
N ASP A 452 -4.31 -1.34 13.40
CA ASP A 452 -5.45 -1.61 12.52
C ASP A 452 -6.07 -0.27 12.08
N PRO A 453 -6.37 -0.06 10.79
CA PRO A 453 -6.89 1.22 10.30
C PRO A 453 -8.27 1.49 10.90
N ILE A 454 -8.61 2.77 11.11
CA ILE A 454 -9.95 3.15 11.60
C ILE A 454 -11.00 2.97 10.51
N ILE A 455 -10.71 3.48 9.31
CA ILE A 455 -11.54 3.30 8.12
C ILE A 455 -11.05 2.04 7.39
N ARG A 456 -11.95 1.07 7.22
CA ARG A 456 -11.60 -0.26 6.73
C ARG A 456 -12.40 -0.58 5.45
N PRO A 457 -11.81 -1.26 4.47
CA PRO A 457 -12.55 -1.78 3.33
C PRO A 457 -13.47 -2.93 3.76
N ILE A 458 -14.54 -3.22 3.00
CA ILE A 458 -15.51 -4.26 3.38
C ILE A 458 -14.87 -5.65 3.53
N TRP A 459 -13.87 -5.96 2.71
CA TRP A 459 -13.14 -7.21 2.82
C TRP A 459 -12.41 -7.39 4.16
N TRP A 460 -12.27 -6.33 4.97
CA TRP A 460 -11.64 -6.41 6.29
C TRP A 460 -12.30 -7.46 7.19
N ILE A 461 -13.64 -7.43 7.27
CA ILE A 461 -14.45 -8.38 8.04
C ILE A 461 -14.87 -9.60 7.21
N SER A 462 -14.69 -9.56 5.89
CA SER A 462 -15.01 -10.64 4.96
C SER A 462 -13.86 -10.93 4.00
N PRO A 463 -12.71 -11.41 4.51
CA PRO A 463 -11.46 -11.41 3.75
C PRO A 463 -11.38 -12.46 2.63
N ARG A 464 -12.35 -13.39 2.58
CA ARG A 464 -12.46 -14.42 1.54
C ARG A 464 -13.60 -14.16 0.56
N ASP A 465 -14.32 -13.06 0.72
CA ASP A 465 -15.45 -12.71 -0.12
C ASP A 465 -14.98 -11.92 -1.35
N GLU A 466 -15.07 -12.55 -2.53
CA GLU A 466 -14.65 -11.94 -3.80
C GLU A 466 -15.47 -10.71 -4.20
N ALA A 467 -16.73 -10.61 -3.77
CA ALA A 467 -17.54 -9.42 -4.01
C ALA A 467 -17.01 -8.28 -3.13
N ALA A 468 -16.76 -8.54 -1.85
CA ALA A 468 -16.18 -7.57 -0.92
C ALA A 468 -14.79 -7.06 -1.35
N HIS A 469 -14.00 -7.88 -2.05
CA HIS A 469 -12.71 -7.45 -2.64
C HIS A 469 -12.86 -6.36 -3.69
N ARG A 470 -14.03 -6.22 -4.33
CA ARG A 470 -14.25 -5.27 -5.44
C ARG A 470 -14.98 -4.01 -5.02
N ILE A 471 -15.61 -4.00 -3.85
CA ILE A 471 -16.38 -2.85 -3.38
C ILE A 471 -15.45 -1.67 -3.12
N ASP A 472 -15.69 -0.59 -3.84
CA ASP A 472 -14.89 0.64 -3.84
C ASP A 472 -15.69 1.88 -3.42
N SER A 473 -16.99 1.71 -3.19
CA SER A 473 -17.94 2.76 -2.84
C SER A 473 -18.57 2.57 -1.45
N GLN A 474 -18.03 1.66 -0.64
CA GLN A 474 -18.44 1.43 0.75
C GLN A 474 -17.21 1.23 1.64
N PHE A 475 -17.34 1.61 2.90
CA PHE A 475 -16.30 1.41 3.90
C PHE A 475 -16.90 1.09 5.26
N LEU A 476 -16.05 0.63 6.17
CA LEU A 476 -16.35 0.38 7.57
C LEU A 476 -15.63 1.41 8.43
N ILE A 477 -16.25 1.80 9.53
CA ILE A 477 -15.60 2.43 10.67
C ILE A 477 -15.45 1.35 11.73
N GLY A 478 -14.21 0.94 12.00
CA GLY A 478 -13.94 -0.26 12.79
C GLY A 478 -14.49 -1.50 12.12
N ASP A 479 -15.06 -2.41 12.90
CA ASP A 479 -15.71 -3.63 12.40
C ASP A 479 -17.24 -3.56 12.39
N THR A 480 -17.82 -2.49 12.92
CA THR A 480 -19.23 -2.50 13.36
C THR A 480 -20.13 -1.50 12.64
N LEU A 481 -19.59 -0.47 11.98
CA LEU A 481 -20.39 0.53 11.28
C LEU A 481 -19.99 0.57 9.81
N MET A 482 -20.87 0.13 8.92
CA MET A 482 -20.68 0.19 7.48
C MET A 482 -21.39 1.41 6.89
N VAL A 483 -20.75 2.10 5.95
CA VAL A 483 -21.25 3.32 5.32
C VAL A 483 -21.20 3.18 3.80
N ALA A 484 -22.26 3.63 3.14
CA ALA A 484 -22.49 3.57 1.69
C ALA A 484 -23.00 4.95 1.18
N PRO A 485 -22.11 5.91 0.91
CA PRO A 485 -22.48 7.27 0.47
C PRO A 485 -23.07 7.29 -0.96
N VAL A 486 -23.95 8.22 -1.30
CA VAL A 486 -24.37 8.42 -2.70
C VAL A 486 -23.26 9.17 -3.46
N LEU A 487 -22.79 8.61 -4.58
CA LEU A 487 -21.63 9.13 -5.33
C LEU A 487 -21.98 9.66 -6.73
N GLU A 488 -23.25 9.58 -7.14
CA GLU A 488 -23.72 9.96 -8.46
C GLU A 488 -24.66 11.17 -8.37
N MET A 489 -24.46 12.15 -9.26
CA MET A 489 -25.28 13.36 -9.31
C MET A 489 -26.74 13.04 -9.66
N GLY A 490 -27.67 13.67 -8.95
CA GLY A 490 -29.12 13.54 -9.09
C GLY A 490 -29.71 12.27 -8.49
N LYS A 491 -28.88 11.39 -7.90
CA LYS A 491 -29.34 10.11 -7.34
C LYS A 491 -29.82 10.25 -5.90
N GLN A 492 -30.91 9.55 -5.60
CA GLN A 492 -31.48 9.37 -4.26
C GLN A 492 -31.67 7.89 -3.93
N GLU A 493 -30.87 7.05 -4.56
CA GLU A 493 -30.83 5.61 -4.39
C GLU A 493 -29.42 5.13 -4.75
N ARG A 494 -29.01 3.98 -4.24
CA ARG A 494 -27.78 3.31 -4.67
C ARG A 494 -27.79 1.82 -4.38
N ASP A 495 -26.93 1.09 -5.08
CA ASP A 495 -26.64 -0.31 -4.74
C ASP A 495 -25.78 -0.41 -3.47
N VAL A 496 -26.12 -1.35 -2.60
CA VAL A 496 -25.42 -1.62 -1.34
C VAL A 496 -25.18 -3.11 -1.16
N TYR A 497 -23.92 -3.51 -1.05
CA TYR A 497 -23.52 -4.87 -0.70
C TYR A 497 -23.40 -5.04 0.82
N LEU A 498 -24.16 -5.96 1.40
CA LEU A 498 -24.01 -6.40 2.79
C LEU A 498 -23.24 -7.71 2.81
N PRO A 499 -22.05 -7.77 3.44
CA PRO A 499 -21.32 -9.02 3.60
C PRO A 499 -22.01 -9.95 4.62
N ALA A 500 -21.55 -11.19 4.72
CA ALA A 500 -22.07 -12.17 5.67
C ALA A 500 -22.08 -11.64 7.12
N GLY A 501 -23.20 -11.78 7.82
CA GLY A 501 -23.42 -11.26 9.17
C GLY A 501 -24.81 -10.65 9.35
N LYS A 502 -25.20 -10.31 10.59
CA LYS A 502 -26.47 -9.62 10.83
C LYS A 502 -26.26 -8.12 10.85
N TRP A 503 -27.01 -7.40 10.02
CA TRP A 503 -26.90 -5.95 9.86
C TRP A 503 -28.23 -5.26 10.14
N ARG A 504 -28.18 -4.08 10.75
CA ARG A 504 -29.33 -3.19 10.93
C ARG A 504 -29.10 -1.89 10.18
N SER A 505 -30.00 -1.51 9.26
CA SER A 505 -29.90 -0.21 8.59
C SER A 505 -30.22 0.94 9.54
N TYR A 506 -29.79 2.15 9.18
CA TYR A 506 -30.19 3.39 9.85
C TYR A 506 -31.72 3.61 9.88
N LYS A 507 -32.48 2.97 8.98
CA LYS A 507 -33.95 2.96 8.96
C LYS A 507 -34.57 1.93 9.92
N GLY A 508 -33.73 1.16 10.61
CA GLY A 508 -34.15 0.13 11.58
C GLY A 508 -34.45 -1.24 10.98
N GLU A 509 -34.24 -1.43 9.67
CA GLU A 509 -34.47 -2.70 9.00
C GLU A 509 -33.39 -3.72 9.37
N LEU A 510 -33.78 -4.96 9.63
CA LEU A 510 -32.87 -6.03 10.00
C LEU A 510 -32.63 -6.98 8.82
N PHE A 511 -31.35 -7.17 8.46
CA PHE A 511 -30.90 -8.05 7.40
C PHE A 511 -30.17 -9.25 8.01
N GLU A 512 -30.86 -10.40 8.07
CA GLU A 512 -30.29 -11.67 8.60
C GLU A 512 -29.87 -12.65 7.51
N LYS A 513 -30.33 -12.46 6.27
CA LYS A 513 -30.01 -13.31 5.11
C LYS A 513 -28.96 -12.63 4.25
N THR A 514 -27.72 -12.65 4.72
CA THR A 514 -26.55 -12.08 4.05
C THR A 514 -25.52 -13.18 3.76
N PRO A 515 -24.58 -12.99 2.80
CA PRO A 515 -24.35 -11.79 2.01
C PRO A 515 -25.49 -11.48 1.02
N VAL A 516 -25.73 -10.21 0.73
CA VAL A 516 -26.78 -9.77 -0.20
C VAL A 516 -26.40 -8.45 -0.87
N LEU A 517 -26.76 -8.30 -2.15
CA LEU A 517 -26.74 -7.02 -2.84
C LEU A 517 -28.15 -6.43 -2.81
N LEU A 518 -28.30 -5.31 -2.11
CA LEU A 518 -29.50 -4.47 -2.18
C LEU A 518 -29.38 -3.60 -3.43
N THR A 519 -30.39 -3.66 -4.29
CA THR A 519 -30.44 -2.87 -5.54
C THR A 519 -31.35 -1.68 -5.34
N ASP A 520 -30.96 -0.52 -5.88
CA ASP A 520 -31.73 0.72 -5.80
C ASP A 520 -32.18 1.06 -4.35
N TYR A 521 -31.31 0.87 -3.36
CA TYR A 521 -31.64 1.13 -1.97
C TYR A 521 -31.84 2.64 -1.76
N PRO A 522 -33.01 3.09 -1.25
CA PRO A 522 -33.38 4.50 -1.25
C PRO A 522 -32.62 5.31 -0.19
N VAL A 523 -32.04 6.42 -0.61
CA VAL A 523 -31.22 7.35 0.19
C VAL A 523 -31.49 8.78 -0.25
N ASP A 524 -32.38 9.47 0.48
CA ASP A 524 -32.81 10.83 0.13
C ASP A 524 -31.65 11.85 0.23
N LEU A 525 -31.87 13.04 -0.32
CA LEU A 525 -30.95 14.18 -0.15
C LEU A 525 -31.09 14.68 1.29
N ASP A 526 -30.05 14.51 2.11
CA ASP A 526 -30.00 14.59 3.59
C ASP A 526 -29.90 13.24 4.34
N GLU A 527 -29.85 12.11 3.65
CA GLU A 527 -29.61 10.79 4.24
C GLU A 527 -28.31 10.16 3.74
N VAL A 528 -27.72 9.28 4.56
CA VAL A 528 -26.61 8.41 4.17
C VAL A 528 -26.96 6.98 4.55
N ALA A 529 -26.81 6.05 3.62
CA ALA A 529 -26.96 4.64 3.95
C ALA A 529 -25.82 4.18 4.85
N TYR A 530 -26.15 3.86 6.10
CA TYR A 530 -25.25 3.18 7.02
C TYR A 530 -25.94 2.01 7.73
N PHE A 531 -25.13 1.04 8.13
CA PHE A 531 -25.56 -0.23 8.70
C PHE A 531 -24.71 -0.58 9.91
N LEU A 532 -25.37 -0.96 11.00
CA LEU A 532 -24.74 -1.39 12.24
C LEU A 532 -24.68 -2.92 12.30
N TRP A 533 -23.51 -3.45 12.64
CA TRP A 533 -23.32 -4.86 12.94
C TRP A 533 -24.11 -5.25 14.18
N VAL A 534 -24.79 -6.39 14.12
CA VAL A 534 -25.57 -6.93 15.25
C VAL A 534 -24.91 -8.17 15.83
N SER A 535 -24.57 -9.17 14.99
CA SER A 535 -23.98 -10.45 15.41
C SER A 535 -23.40 -11.24 14.25
#